data_AF-A0A699U601-F1
#
_entry.id   AF-A0A699U601-F1
#
_cell.length_a   1.000
_cell.length_b   1.000
_cell.length_c   1.000
_cell.angle_alpha   90.00
_cell.angle_beta   90.00
_cell.angle_gamma   90.00
#
_symmetry.space_group_name_H-M   'P 1'
#
loop_
_entity.id
_entity.type
_entity.pdbx_description
1 polymer ?
#
loop_
_entity_poly.entity_id
_entity_poly.type
_entity_poly.pdbx_seq_one_letter_code
_entity_poly.pdbx_strand_id
1 'polypeptide(L)' 'ARASSTKSWLWHQRLSHLNFDTINDLSRNDLVAGLLKFKYHKEHLCPSCEQGKSKRASHPPKPVLNSR' A
#
# COMPACT_ATOMS: atom_id res chain seq x y z
N ALA A 1 12.01 -4.35 -18.09
CA ALA A 1 10.68 -4.88 -18.47
C ALA A 1 9.68 -4.64 -17.35
N ARG A 2 8.41 -4.37 -17.69
CA ARG A 2 7.33 -4.06 -16.73
C ARG A 2 6.46 -5.29 -16.53
N ALA A 3 6.03 -5.56 -15.30
CA ALA A 3 5.07 -6.62 -15.03
C ALA A 3 3.68 -6.22 -15.56
N SER A 4 2.90 -7.19 -16.05
CA SER A 4 1.50 -6.92 -16.36
C SER A 4 0.75 -6.49 -15.10
N SER A 5 -0.33 -5.73 -15.26
CA SER A 5 -1.19 -5.32 -14.15
C SER A 5 -1.65 -6.52 -13.32
N THR A 6 -2.09 -7.60 -13.97
CA THR A 6 -2.49 -8.86 -13.32
C THR A 6 -1.38 -9.48 -12.48
N LYS A 7 -0.14 -9.56 -13.01
CA LYS A 7 0.99 -10.09 -12.25
C LYS A 7 1.33 -9.20 -11.05
N SER A 8 1.27 -7.88 -11.24
CA SER A 8 1.54 -6.92 -10.17
C SER A 8 0.53 -7.05 -9.03
N TRP A 9 -0.74 -7.19 -9.38
CA TRP A 9 -1.81 -7.38 -8.41
C TRP A 9 -1.77 -8.71 -7.68
N LEU A 10 -1.41 -9.80 -8.38
CA LEU A 10 -1.23 -11.10 -7.75
C LEU A 10 -0.15 -11.06 -6.67
N TRP A 11 1.00 -10.43 -6.95
CA TRP A 11 2.08 -10.30 -5.98
C TRP A 11 1.72 -9.36 -4.83
N HIS A 12 0.99 -8.29 -5.10
CA HIS A 12 0.43 -7.43 -4.05
C HIS A 12 -0.47 -8.22 -3.08
N GLN A 13 -1.35 -9.10 -3.58
CA GLN A 13 -2.20 -9.95 -2.72
C GLN A 13 -1.39 -11.01 -1.96
N ARG A 14 -0.46 -11.72 -2.63
CA ARG A 14 0.38 -12.76 -2.00
C ARG A 14 1.26 -12.21 -0.87
N LEU A 15 1.70 -10.97 -0.99
CA LEU A 15 2.53 -10.27 -0.02
C LEU A 15 1.69 -9.40 0.94
N SER A 16 0.45 -9.81 1.23
CA SER A 16 -0.42 -9.19 2.22
C SER A 16 -0.64 -7.69 2.00
N HIS A 17 -0.89 -7.29 0.76
CA HIS A 17 -1.17 -5.91 0.37
C HIS A 17 -0.02 -4.92 0.58
N LEU A 18 1.22 -5.41 0.48
CA LEU A 18 2.43 -4.59 0.51
C LEU A 18 2.43 -3.50 -0.58
N ASN A 19 3.08 -2.37 -0.29
CA ASN A 19 3.20 -1.27 -1.25
C ASN A 19 4.02 -1.70 -2.48
N PHE A 20 3.67 -1.20 -3.67
CA PHE A 20 4.35 -1.58 -4.91
C PHE A 20 5.83 -1.19 -4.92
N ASP A 21 6.22 -0.09 -4.27
CA ASP A 21 7.64 0.28 -4.16
C ASP A 21 8.41 -0.74 -3.32
N THR A 22 7.81 -1.23 -2.24
CA THR A 22 8.41 -2.30 -1.43
C THR A 22 8.51 -3.60 -2.23
N ILE A 23 7.50 -3.95 -3.03
CA ILE A 23 7.56 -5.12 -3.93
C ILE A 23 8.68 -4.95 -4.97
N ASN A 24 8.88 -3.74 -5.50
CA ASN A 24 9.98 -3.42 -6.41
C ASN A 24 11.34 -3.59 -5.73
N ASP A 25 11.48 -3.16 -4.48
CA ASP A 25 12.73 -3.34 -3.73
C ASP A 25 13.01 -4.80 -3.40
N LEU A 26 11.99 -5.57 -3.00
CA LEU A 26 12.11 -7.02 -2.79
C LEU A 26 12.54 -7.74 -4.07
N SER A 27 11.94 -7.36 -5.20
CA SER A 27 12.25 -7.88 -6.53
C SER A 27 13.69 -7.56 -6.96
N ARG A 28 14.14 -6.32 -6.76
CA ARG A 28 15.51 -5.89 -7.13
C ARG A 28 16.59 -6.57 -6.31
N ASN A 29 16.30 -6.88 -5.05
CA ASN A 29 17.24 -7.48 -4.11
C ASN A 29 17.12 -9.02 -4.03
N ASP A 30 16.33 -9.66 -4.90
CA ASP A 30 16.11 -11.12 -4.92
C ASP A 30 15.65 -11.70 -3.57
N LEU A 31 14.89 -10.93 -2.78
CA LEU A 31 14.51 -11.31 -1.41
C LEU A 31 13.32 -12.29 -1.36
N VAL A 32 12.66 -12.54 -2.49
CA VAL A 32 11.49 -13.41 -2.59
C VAL A 32 11.68 -14.39 -3.75
N ALA A 33 11.75 -15.69 -3.42
CA ALA A 33 11.84 -16.73 -4.43
C ALA A 33 10.63 -16.70 -5.38
N GLY A 34 10.89 -16.78 -6.69
CA GLY A 34 9.86 -16.74 -7.74
C GLY A 34 9.33 -15.35 -8.09
N LEU A 35 9.75 -14.29 -7.37
CA LEU A 35 9.45 -12.90 -7.73
C LEU A 35 10.41 -12.44 -8.82
N LEU A 36 9.90 -12.16 -10.02
CA LEU A 36 10.72 -11.73 -11.15
C LEU A 36 11.18 -10.27 -10.98
N LYS A 37 12.35 -9.93 -11.54
CA LYS A 37 12.96 -8.57 -11.57
C LYS A 37 12.25 -7.59 -12.51
N PHE A 38 10.92 -7.55 -12.47
CA PHE A 38 10.14 -6.59 -13.22
C PHE A 38 9.81 -5.36 -12.40
N LYS A 39 9.53 -4.26 -13.10
CA LYS A 39 8.93 -3.09 -12.45
C LYS A 39 7.44 -3.34 -12.27
N TYR A 40 7.00 -3.36 -11.03
CA TYR A 40 5.62 -3.48 -10.59
C TYR A 40 5.03 -2.09 -10.42
N HIS A 41 3.86 -1.85 -11.05
CA HIS A 41 3.19 -0.55 -11.00
C HIS A 41 1.74 -0.70 -10.56
N LYS A 42 1.30 0.29 -9.80
CA LYS A 42 -0.08 0.50 -9.40
C LYS A 42 -0.81 1.28 -10.50
N GLU A 43 -1.68 0.62 -11.24
CA GLU A 43 -2.54 1.30 -12.23
C GLU A 43 -3.81 1.85 -11.58
N HIS A 44 -4.30 1.18 -10.54
CA HIS A 44 -5.48 1.57 -9.77
C HIS A 44 -5.25 1.44 -8.26
N LEU A 45 -6.00 2.21 -7.47
CA LEU A 45 -6.02 2.06 -6.02
C LEU A 45 -6.65 0.73 -5.62
N CYS A 46 -6.09 0.10 -4.59
CA CYS A 46 -6.71 -1.04 -3.94
C CYS A 46 -7.78 -0.54 -2.97
N PRO A 47 -9.07 -0.86 -3.18
CA PRO A 47 -10.14 -0.40 -2.30
C PRO A 47 -9.94 -0.86 -0.85
N SER A 48 -9.51 -2.12 -0.66
CA SER A 48 -9.23 -2.68 0.66
C SER A 48 -8.07 -1.97 1.36
N CYS A 49 -7.01 -1.59 0.62
CA CYS A 49 -5.91 -0.82 1.19
C CYS A 49 -6.34 0.60 1.54
N GLU A 50 -7.17 1.23 0.71
CA GLU A 50 -7.65 2.58 0.95
C GLU A 50 -8.50 2.65 2.22
N GLN A 51 -9.43 1.71 2.38
CA GLN A 51 -10.23 1.58 3.60
C GLN A 51 -9.35 1.31 4.82
N GLY A 52 -8.39 0.38 4.71
CA GLY A 52 -7.50 0.01 5.81
C GLY A 52 -6.50 1.10 6.22
N LYS A 53 -6.15 2.01 5.31
CA LYS A 53 -5.25 3.16 5.57
C LYS A 53 -6.02 4.43 5.92
N SER A 54 -7.34 4.39 5.99
CA SER A 54 -8.13 5.56 6.35
C SER A 54 -7.85 5.99 7.79
N LYS A 55 -7.57 7.28 7.99
CA LYS A 55 -7.39 7.86 9.32
C LYS A 55 -8.75 8.27 9.85
N ARG A 56 -9.09 7.81 11.07
CA ARG A 56 -10.28 8.31 11.77
C ARG A 56 -10.11 9.81 12.03
N ALA A 57 -11.19 10.58 11.84
CA ALA A 57 -11.21 11.99 12.21
C ALA A 57 -10.82 12.17 13.69
N SER A 58 -10.09 13.25 13.98
CA SER A 58 -9.78 13.61 15.36
C SER A 58 -11.06 13.90 16.15
N HIS A 59 -11.03 13.62 17.44
CA HIS A 59 -12.10 14.09 18.33
C HIS A 59 -12.14 15.62 18.34
N PRO A 60 -13.33 16.24 18.39
CA PRO A 60 -13.44 17.68 18.53
C PRO A 60 -12.77 18.14 19.86
N PRO A 61 -12.12 19.31 19.86
CA PRO A 61 -11.53 19.85 21.08
C PRO A 61 -12.61 20.14 22.13
N LYS A 62 -12.28 19.97 23.41
CA LYS A 62 -13.20 20.32 24.50
C LYS A 62 -13.46 21.83 24.47
N PRO A 63 -14.72 22.29 24.60
CA PRO A 63 -14.99 23.71 24.77
C PRO A 63 -14.36 24.18 26.09
N VAL A 64 -13.45 25.14 26.00
CA VAL A 64 -12.85 25.79 27.17
C VAL A 64 -13.82 26.87 27.60
N LEU A 65 -14.48 26.70 28.74
CA LEU A 65 -15.30 27.75 29.34
C LEU A 65 -14.36 28.78 29.98
N ASN A 66 -14.29 29.97 29.39
CA ASN A 66 -13.62 31.10 30.02
C ASN A 66 -14.57 31.70 31.07
N SER A 67 -14.27 31.46 32.36
CA SER A 67 -14.88 32.27 33.41
C SER A 67 -14.29 33.67 33.30
N ARG A 68 -15.15 34.66 33.08
CA ARG A 68 -14.79 36.08 33.20
C ARG A 68 -14.67 36.48 34.66
#